data_AF-C7ZLB1-F1
#
_entry.id   AF-C7ZLB1-F1
#
_cell.length_a   1.000
_cell.length_b   1.000
_cell.length_c   1.000
_cell.angle_alpha   90.00
_cell.angle_beta   90.00
_cell.angle_gamma   90.00
#
_symmetry.space_group_name_H-M   'P 1'
#
loop_
_entity.id
_entity.type
_entity.pdbx_description
1 polymer ?
#
loop_
_entity_poly.entity_id
_entity_poly.type
_entity_poly.pdbx_seq_one_letter_code
_entity_poly.pdbx_strand_id
1 'polypeptide(L)'
;MDKYIVFDRQLTKADLVVLQSLTEDLREHTRKEGRDGAAKANGKTLNASTPDADAKASNDGTSPNQHANQLSYEEAVRHLEALNNPNDAHFEPTIINNLDLDQIKLPPVLDKLLLRPFIRIARSLVRVETDVIMLTHLLLYVFTSIPSAVFLFYNFTWIHGVLHFVMQISYMGTYTLMMHQHIHMRGILHKRLALFDHIFPYILDPLMGHTWNSYFYHHVKHHHIEGNGPNDLSSTIRYQRDSLLHFLHYTGRFFFFIWAELPYYFLRKGRASLAFKAAFWELSTYASLYTLYRINPQATVFVFLIPLFLLRLGLMAGNWGQHAFVDADEPDSDYRSSITLIDVASNRHCFNDGYHTSHHLNPMRHWREHPVSFLKTKHIYASQQALVFHDIDYMMVTVSLLTKNYKRLAECLVPIGSQMSLNMDERVKLLQRHTRRFSEEEIKQKFKTP
;
A
#
# COMPACT_ATOMS: atom_id res chain seq x y z
N MET A 1 -8.78 0.71 -24.35
CA MET A 1 -8.50 1.06 -22.93
C MET A 1 -7.09 0.68 -22.52
N ASP A 2 -6.59 -0.46 -23.01
CA ASP A 2 -5.22 -0.96 -22.82
C ASP A 2 -4.09 0.05 -23.06
N LYS A 3 -4.27 1.02 -23.96
CA LYS A 3 -3.24 2.01 -24.29
C LYS A 3 -2.78 2.87 -23.11
N TYR A 4 -3.56 2.92 -22.03
CA TYR A 4 -3.21 3.66 -20.81
C TYR A 4 -2.50 2.79 -19.77
N ILE A 5 -2.55 1.46 -19.91
CA ILE A 5 -1.87 0.55 -18.99
C ILE A 5 -0.37 0.61 -19.27
N VAL A 6 0.38 0.92 -18.23
CA VAL A 6 1.84 0.96 -18.21
C VAL A 6 2.32 -0.26 -17.44
N PHE A 7 3.40 -0.88 -17.92
CA PHE A 7 4.11 -1.93 -17.19
C PHE A 7 5.48 -1.37 -16.78
N ASP A 8 5.65 -1.01 -15.52
CA ASP A 8 6.95 -0.55 -15.03
C ASP A 8 7.98 -1.68 -15.08
N ARG A 9 9.23 -1.32 -15.38
CA ARG A 9 10.33 -2.31 -15.44
C ARG A 9 10.68 -2.90 -14.07
N GLN A 10 10.27 -2.25 -12.99
CA GLN A 10 10.50 -2.64 -11.61
C GLN A 10 9.28 -3.33 -10.98
N LEU A 11 8.25 -3.65 -11.77
CA LEU A 11 7.12 -4.49 -11.34
C LEU A 11 7.58 -5.70 -10.52
N THR A 12 6.90 -5.97 -9.42
CA THR A 12 7.05 -7.26 -8.75
C THR A 12 6.49 -8.35 -9.66
N LYS A 13 7.01 -9.58 -9.56
CA LYS A 13 6.46 -10.73 -10.31
C LYS A 13 4.95 -10.89 -10.08
N ALA A 14 4.51 -10.63 -8.85
CA ALA A 14 3.10 -10.68 -8.49
C ALA A 14 2.28 -9.60 -9.23
N ASP A 15 2.69 -8.34 -9.16
CA ASP A 15 1.97 -7.25 -9.83
C ASP A 15 1.96 -7.43 -11.35
N LEU A 16 3.04 -7.95 -11.94
CA LEU A 16 3.09 -8.25 -13.37
C LEU A 16 1.98 -9.23 -13.76
N VAL A 17 1.84 -10.33 -13.02
CA VAL A 17 0.81 -11.35 -13.26
C VAL A 17 -0.59 -10.78 -13.05
N VAL A 18 -0.80 -9.98 -11.99
CA VAL A 18 -2.10 -9.35 -11.73
C VAL A 18 -2.47 -8.36 -12.84
N LEU A 19 -1.55 -7.49 -13.24
CA LEU A 19 -1.80 -6.48 -14.25
C LEU A 19 -2.00 -7.09 -15.65
N GLN A 20 -1.29 -8.17 -15.98
CA GLN A 20 -1.53 -8.95 -17.20
C GLN A 20 -2.94 -9.55 -17.20
N SER A 21 -3.38 -10.12 -16.08
CA SER A 21 -4.74 -10.67 -15.92
C SER A 21 -5.82 -9.61 -16.12
N LEU A 22 -5.64 -8.42 -15.53
CA LEU A 22 -6.57 -7.29 -15.72
C LEU A 22 -6.57 -6.76 -17.15
N THR A 23 -5.41 -6.69 -17.78
CA THR A 23 -5.28 -6.26 -19.18
C THR A 23 -6.00 -7.22 -20.13
N GLU A 24 -5.95 -8.52 -19.88
CA GLU A 24 -6.66 -9.50 -20.71
C GLU A 24 -8.18 -9.35 -20.61
N ASP A 25 -8.71 -9.13 -19.40
CA ASP A 25 -10.15 -8.89 -19.23
C ASP A 25 -10.61 -7.69 -20.08
N LEU A 26 -9.79 -6.63 -20.17
CA LEU A 26 -10.08 -5.44 -20.99
C LEU A 26 -10.04 -5.74 -22.49
N ARG A 27 -9.08 -6.55 -22.93
CA ARG A 27 -8.99 -7.02 -24.33
C ARG A 27 -10.18 -7.87 -24.70
N GLU A 28 -10.58 -8.79 -23.83
CA GLU A 28 -11.78 -9.60 -24.01
C GLU A 28 -13.04 -8.74 -24.09
N HIS A 29 -13.20 -7.77 -23.19
CA HIS A 29 -14.33 -6.85 -23.21
C HIS A 29 -14.39 -6.06 -24.52
N THR A 30 -13.26 -5.48 -24.95
CA THR A 30 -13.18 -4.72 -26.21
C THR A 30 -13.49 -5.59 -27.42
N ARG A 31 -13.01 -6.84 -27.45
CA ARG A 31 -13.34 -7.82 -28.51
C ARG A 31 -14.82 -8.16 -28.54
N LYS A 32 -15.46 -8.32 -27.37
CA LYS A 32 -16.90 -8.59 -27.25
C LYS A 32 -17.73 -7.40 -27.75
N GLU A 33 -17.42 -6.18 -27.30
CA GLU A 33 -18.10 -4.96 -27.77
C GLU A 33 -17.96 -4.76 -29.28
N GLY A 34 -16.77 -5.01 -29.84
CA GLY A 34 -16.54 -4.95 -31.29
C GLY A 34 -17.37 -5.98 -32.08
N ARG A 35 -17.47 -7.20 -31.57
CA ARG A 35 -18.32 -8.26 -32.17
C ARG A 35 -19.80 -7.93 -32.08
N ASP A 36 -20.28 -7.45 -30.94
CA ASP A 36 -21.68 -7.07 -30.75
C ASP A 36 -22.05 -5.84 -31.58
N GLY A 37 -21.13 -4.89 -31.73
CA GLY A 37 -21.27 -3.75 -32.64
C GLY A 37 -21.35 -4.18 -34.10
N ALA A 38 -20.47 -5.09 -34.53
CA ALA A 38 -20.48 -5.65 -35.89
C ALA A 38 -21.73 -6.50 -36.17
N ALA A 39 -22.19 -7.29 -35.20
CA ALA A 39 -23.42 -8.08 -35.31
C ALA A 39 -24.67 -7.18 -35.38
N LYS A 40 -24.71 -6.08 -34.61
CA LYS A 40 -25.78 -5.06 -34.70
C LYS A 40 -25.74 -4.28 -36.02
N ALA A 41 -24.55 -4.04 -36.59
CA ALA A 41 -24.40 -3.41 -37.89
C ALA A 41 -24.83 -4.33 -39.04
N ASN A 42 -24.47 -5.62 -38.99
CA ASN A 42 -24.84 -6.62 -40.01
C ASN A 42 -26.30 -7.09 -39.89
N GLY A 43 -26.96 -6.91 -38.74
CA GLY A 43 -28.39 -7.17 -38.57
C GLY A 43 -29.31 -6.13 -39.24
N LYS A 44 -28.75 -5.09 -39.89
CA LYS A 44 -29.51 -3.99 -40.50
C LYS A 44 -29.41 -3.90 -42.03
N THR A 45 -28.78 -4.86 -42.69
CA THR A 45 -28.66 -4.89 -44.17
C THR A 45 -28.81 -6.31 -44.71
N LEU A 46 -30.06 -6.75 -44.88
CA LEU A 46 -30.41 -7.65 -45.96
C LEU A 46 -30.87 -6.80 -47.14
N ASN A 47 -29.95 -6.53 -48.08
CA ASN A 47 -30.22 -6.52 -49.52
C ASN A 47 -28.95 -6.25 -50.33
N ALA A 48 -28.78 -7.08 -51.36
CA ALA A 48 -27.98 -6.92 -52.58
C ALA A 48 -26.43 -7.09 -52.52
N SER A 49 -26.00 -8.28 -52.98
CA SER A 49 -24.98 -8.56 -54.03
C SER A 49 -24.14 -7.38 -54.55
N THR A 50 -22.80 -7.40 -54.56
CA THR A 50 -21.90 -8.02 -55.58
C THR A 50 -20.40 -7.90 -55.14
N PRO A 51 -19.43 -8.59 -55.79
CA PRO A 51 -18.05 -8.78 -55.32
C PRO A 51 -17.01 -7.80 -55.93
N ASP A 52 -15.73 -7.99 -55.55
CA ASP A 52 -14.46 -7.30 -55.95
C ASP A 52 -14.08 -6.08 -55.09
N ALA A 53 -12.82 -5.75 -54.80
CA ALA A 53 -11.51 -6.39 -54.85
C ALA A 53 -10.53 -5.50 -54.04
N ASP A 54 -9.38 -6.06 -53.66
CA ASP A 54 -8.12 -5.38 -53.30
C ASP A 54 -8.09 -4.35 -52.15
N ALA A 55 -7.54 -4.80 -51.01
CA ALA A 55 -6.91 -3.91 -50.04
C ALA A 55 -5.57 -4.48 -49.56
N LYS A 56 -4.50 -3.81 -50.01
CA LYS A 56 -3.10 -4.02 -49.67
C LYS A 56 -2.87 -4.10 -48.16
N ALA A 57 -2.14 -5.12 -47.74
CA ALA A 57 -1.57 -5.25 -46.41
C ALA A 57 -0.52 -4.15 -46.17
N SER A 58 -0.83 -3.18 -45.32
CA SER A 58 0.15 -2.29 -44.71
C SER A 58 0.76 -2.99 -43.49
N ASN A 59 2.01 -3.36 -43.66
CA ASN A 59 2.90 -3.91 -42.65
C ASN A 59 3.21 -2.81 -41.61
N ASP A 60 2.67 -2.90 -40.40
CA ASP A 60 3.04 -2.00 -39.30
C ASP A 60 3.90 -2.74 -38.28
N GLY A 61 5.09 -2.18 -38.06
CA GLY A 61 6.18 -2.79 -37.32
C GLY A 61 5.88 -2.83 -35.83
N THR A 62 5.51 -4.01 -35.34
CA THR A 62 5.48 -4.29 -33.90
C THR A 62 6.83 -4.86 -33.46
N SER A 63 7.41 -4.22 -32.44
CA SER A 63 8.69 -4.57 -31.84
C SER A 63 8.74 -6.03 -31.35
N PRO A 64 9.86 -6.77 -31.48
CA PRO A 64 9.84 -8.24 -31.39
C PRO A 64 9.80 -8.86 -29.98
N ASN A 65 9.38 -8.15 -28.92
CA ASN A 65 9.61 -8.62 -27.54
C ASN A 65 8.41 -8.59 -26.58
N GLN A 66 7.16 -8.53 -27.07
CA GLN A 66 5.96 -8.45 -26.22
C GLN A 66 5.14 -9.74 -26.09
N HIS A 67 5.67 -10.90 -26.52
CA HIS A 67 5.04 -12.20 -26.28
C HIS A 67 5.76 -12.97 -25.17
N ALA A 68 5.68 -12.48 -23.93
CA ALA A 68 5.85 -13.37 -22.78
C ALA A 68 4.62 -14.28 -22.73
N ASN A 69 4.80 -15.60 -22.60
CA ASN A 69 3.72 -16.58 -22.51
C ASN A 69 2.71 -16.16 -21.45
N GLN A 70 1.52 -15.76 -21.89
CA GLN A 70 0.45 -15.27 -21.03
C GLN A 70 -0.19 -16.47 -20.32
N LEU A 71 -0.18 -16.46 -18.98
CA LEU A 71 -0.77 -17.52 -18.17
C LEU A 71 -2.30 -17.44 -18.22
N SER A 72 -2.98 -18.59 -18.27
CA SER A 72 -4.41 -18.64 -17.95
C SER A 72 -4.64 -18.20 -16.50
N TYR A 73 -5.88 -17.81 -16.17
CA TYR A 73 -6.23 -17.38 -14.82
C TYR A 73 -5.85 -18.42 -13.74
N GLU A 74 -6.12 -19.70 -13.97
CA GLU A 74 -5.79 -20.78 -13.03
C GLU A 74 -4.28 -21.01 -12.91
N GLU A 75 -3.54 -20.84 -14.00
CA GLU A 75 -2.07 -20.91 -13.98
C GLU A 75 -1.46 -19.71 -13.26
N ALA A 76 -2.02 -18.51 -13.45
CA ALA A 76 -1.60 -17.29 -12.75
C ALA A 76 -1.75 -17.43 -11.23
N VAL A 77 -2.91 -17.91 -10.76
CA VAL A 77 -3.14 -18.15 -9.32
C VAL A 77 -2.17 -19.20 -8.79
N ARG A 78 -2.05 -20.35 -9.45
CA ARG A 78 -1.12 -21.42 -9.04
C ARG A 78 0.34 -20.95 -9.02
N HIS A 79 0.73 -20.14 -9.99
CA HIS A 79 2.08 -19.59 -10.06
C HIS A 79 2.39 -18.71 -8.85
N LEU A 80 1.49 -17.78 -8.49
CA LEU A 80 1.69 -16.92 -7.31
C LEU A 80 1.67 -17.70 -5.99
N GLU A 81 0.81 -18.71 -5.87
CA GLU A 81 0.80 -19.60 -4.70
C GLU A 81 2.11 -20.38 -4.57
N ALA A 82 2.65 -20.88 -5.68
CA ALA A 82 3.92 -21.62 -5.70
C ALA A 82 5.09 -20.74 -5.24
N LEU A 83 5.12 -19.46 -5.62
CA LEU A 83 6.15 -18.52 -5.17
C LEU A 83 6.15 -18.32 -3.63
N ASN A 84 4.99 -18.49 -2.98
CA ASN A 84 4.80 -18.25 -1.55
C ASN A 84 4.93 -19.51 -0.68
N ASN A 85 4.82 -20.72 -1.26
CA ASN A 85 4.82 -21.99 -0.53
C ASN A 85 6.24 -22.56 -0.36
N PRO A 86 6.80 -22.63 0.87
CA PRO A 86 8.17 -23.14 1.09
C PRO A 86 8.42 -24.59 0.68
N ASN A 87 7.35 -25.37 0.47
CA ASN A 87 7.41 -26.76 0.03
C ASN A 87 7.29 -26.92 -1.50
N ASP A 88 7.04 -25.84 -2.24
CA ASP A 88 7.01 -25.85 -3.70
C ASP A 88 8.41 -25.67 -4.29
N ALA A 89 8.67 -26.28 -5.44
CA ALA A 89 9.94 -26.16 -6.15
C ALA A 89 10.19 -24.73 -6.66
N HIS A 90 9.14 -23.94 -6.88
CA HIS A 90 9.22 -22.55 -7.35
C HIS A 90 9.24 -21.53 -6.21
N PHE A 91 9.31 -21.97 -4.95
CA PHE A 91 9.37 -21.08 -3.80
C PHE A 91 10.50 -20.04 -3.94
N GLU A 92 10.16 -18.78 -3.74
CA GLU A 92 11.11 -17.68 -3.85
C GLU A 92 10.98 -16.74 -2.65
N PRO A 93 11.91 -16.75 -1.68
CA PRO A 93 11.91 -15.76 -0.60
C PRO A 93 12.35 -14.39 -1.13
N THR A 94 11.77 -13.31 -0.59
CA THR A 94 12.21 -11.94 -0.90
C THR A 94 13.42 -11.60 -0.03
N ILE A 95 14.51 -11.10 -0.61
CA ILE A 95 15.78 -10.89 0.13
C ILE A 95 16.13 -9.41 0.26
N ILE A 96 16.03 -8.66 -0.84
CA ILE A 96 16.23 -7.22 -0.95
C ILE A 96 15.08 -6.62 -1.76
N ASN A 97 14.72 -5.36 -1.54
CA ASN A 97 13.58 -4.75 -2.24
C ASN A 97 13.84 -4.51 -3.72
N ASN A 98 15.09 -4.27 -4.13
CA ASN A 98 15.36 -3.80 -5.50
C ASN A 98 15.39 -4.93 -6.53
N LEU A 99 15.61 -6.18 -6.14
CA LEU A 99 15.82 -7.30 -7.05
C LEU A 99 15.04 -8.54 -6.59
N ASP A 100 14.42 -9.21 -7.55
CA ASP A 100 13.92 -10.57 -7.35
C ASP A 100 15.10 -11.57 -7.28
N LEU A 101 14.90 -12.75 -6.70
CA LEU A 101 15.99 -13.68 -6.40
C LEU A 101 16.73 -14.13 -7.66
N ASP A 102 16.00 -14.41 -8.73
CA ASP A 102 16.54 -14.79 -10.04
C ASP A 102 17.31 -13.66 -10.75
N GLN A 103 17.10 -12.41 -10.34
CA GLN A 103 17.83 -11.25 -10.85
C GLN A 103 19.17 -11.01 -10.13
N ILE A 104 19.39 -11.66 -8.97
CA ILE A 104 20.63 -11.53 -8.22
C ILE A 104 21.75 -12.33 -8.91
N LYS A 105 22.58 -11.63 -9.67
CA LYS A 105 23.72 -12.21 -10.39
C LYS A 105 25.01 -12.12 -9.56
N LEU A 106 25.30 -13.16 -8.78
CA LEU A 106 26.56 -13.29 -8.04
C LEU A 106 27.50 -14.30 -8.71
N PRO A 107 28.84 -14.10 -8.61
CA PRO A 107 29.81 -15.15 -8.91
C PRO A 107 29.46 -16.46 -8.18
N PRO A 108 29.60 -17.65 -8.80
CA PRO A 108 29.17 -18.92 -8.20
C PRO A 108 29.73 -19.20 -6.80
N VAL A 109 30.94 -18.73 -6.53
CA VAL A 109 31.58 -18.85 -5.21
C VAL A 109 30.84 -18.00 -4.16
N LEU A 110 30.46 -16.77 -4.48
CA LEU A 110 29.73 -15.89 -3.57
C LEU A 110 28.27 -16.35 -3.38
N ASP A 111 27.63 -16.85 -4.43
CA ASP A 111 26.30 -17.47 -4.31
C ASP A 111 26.31 -18.64 -3.32
N LYS A 112 27.27 -19.56 -3.49
CA LYS A 112 27.41 -20.77 -2.66
C LYS A 112 27.84 -20.48 -1.23
N LEU A 113 28.75 -19.52 -1.02
CA LEU A 113 29.35 -19.26 0.29
C LEU A 113 28.65 -18.16 1.10
N LEU A 114 27.93 -17.23 0.46
CA LEU A 114 27.28 -16.11 1.14
C LEU A 114 25.76 -16.13 0.99
N LEU A 115 25.25 -16.03 -0.24
CA LEU A 115 23.82 -15.82 -0.47
C LEU A 115 22.97 -17.02 -0.01
N ARG A 116 23.29 -18.24 -0.47
CA ARG A 116 22.51 -19.43 -0.08
C ARG A 116 22.58 -19.75 1.41
N PRO A 117 23.75 -19.69 2.08
CA PRO A 117 23.81 -19.84 3.53
C PRO A 117 23.01 -18.76 4.26
N PHE A 118 23.10 -17.49 3.83
CA PHE A 118 22.30 -16.41 4.40
C PHE A 118 20.80 -16.69 4.30
N ILE A 119 20.29 -17.02 3.10
CA ILE A 119 18.86 -17.33 2.89
C ILE A 119 18.42 -18.46 3.81
N ARG A 120 19.20 -19.55 3.89
CA ARG A 120 18.87 -20.71 4.72
C ARG A 120 18.77 -20.34 6.20
N ILE A 121 19.74 -19.58 6.70
CA ILE A 121 19.75 -19.12 8.10
C ILE A 121 18.57 -18.17 8.32
N ALA A 122 18.41 -17.16 7.46
CA ALA A 122 17.35 -16.16 7.56
C ALA A 122 15.96 -16.77 7.57
N ARG A 123 15.66 -17.72 6.67
CA ARG A 123 14.39 -18.49 6.64
C ARG A 123 14.10 -19.15 7.99
N SER A 124 15.12 -19.67 8.68
CA SER A 124 14.94 -20.28 10.00
C SER A 124 14.71 -19.27 11.13
N LEU A 125 15.04 -18.00 10.92
CA LEU A 125 14.94 -16.94 11.94
C LEU A 125 13.66 -16.12 11.82
N VAL A 126 13.07 -16.04 10.63
CA VAL A 126 11.79 -15.37 10.38
C VAL A 126 10.60 -16.26 10.72
N ARG A 127 9.44 -15.65 10.95
CA ARG A 127 8.19 -16.36 11.25
C ARG A 127 7.58 -17.01 10.01
N VAL A 128 7.58 -16.29 8.88
CA VAL A 128 7.12 -16.79 7.58
C VAL A 128 8.33 -16.79 6.67
N GLU A 129 8.63 -17.92 6.03
CA GLU A 129 9.89 -18.11 5.30
C GLU A 129 10.07 -17.16 4.10
N THR A 130 8.99 -16.55 3.62
CA THR A 130 9.03 -15.51 2.60
C THR A 130 9.64 -14.19 3.09
N ASP A 131 9.68 -13.96 4.40
CA ASP A 131 9.99 -12.67 5.03
C ASP A 131 11.47 -12.47 5.33
N VAL A 132 12.35 -13.17 4.60
CA VAL A 132 13.81 -12.96 4.68
C VAL A 132 14.15 -11.47 4.56
N ILE A 133 13.41 -10.74 3.72
CA ILE A 133 13.51 -9.29 3.54
C ILE A 133 13.31 -8.49 4.82
N MET A 134 12.39 -8.88 5.70
CA MET A 134 12.15 -8.17 6.97
C MET A 134 13.32 -8.35 7.92
N LEU A 135 13.93 -9.54 7.95
CA LEU A 135 15.17 -9.75 8.69
C LEU A 135 16.34 -8.95 8.09
N THR A 136 16.46 -8.91 6.75
CA THR A 136 17.49 -8.09 6.08
C THR A 136 17.38 -6.62 6.51
N HIS A 137 16.17 -6.07 6.52
CA HIS A 137 15.92 -4.70 6.97
C HIS A 137 16.19 -4.52 8.47
N LEU A 138 15.76 -5.45 9.31
CA LEU A 138 16.03 -5.39 10.75
C LEU A 138 17.55 -5.35 11.03
N LEU A 139 18.33 -6.21 10.36
CA LEU A 139 19.79 -6.18 10.45
C LEU A 139 20.35 -4.85 9.95
N LEU A 140 19.87 -4.35 8.82
CA LEU A 140 20.28 -3.05 8.28
C LEU A 140 20.06 -1.95 9.33
N TYR A 141 18.88 -1.83 9.92
CA TYR A 141 18.58 -0.80 10.90
C TYR A 141 19.42 -0.94 12.19
N VAL A 142 19.60 -2.17 12.68
CA VAL A 142 20.40 -2.42 13.88
C VAL A 142 21.87 -2.04 13.67
N PHE A 143 22.43 -2.28 12.48
CA PHE A 143 23.84 -2.03 12.20
C PHE A 143 24.13 -0.64 11.60
N THR A 144 23.13 0.12 11.17
CA THR A 144 23.33 1.48 10.63
C THR A 144 22.63 2.56 11.46
N SER A 145 21.32 2.41 11.69
CA SER A 145 20.47 3.42 12.37
C SER A 145 20.88 3.62 13.83
N ILE A 146 21.02 2.52 14.60
CA ILE A 146 21.38 2.60 16.02
C ILE A 146 22.79 3.18 16.23
N PRO A 147 23.87 2.66 15.62
CA PRO A 147 25.21 3.20 15.83
C PRO A 147 25.32 4.66 15.37
N SER A 148 24.65 5.01 14.27
CA SER A 148 24.62 6.39 13.79
C SER A 148 23.94 7.33 14.78
N ALA A 149 22.81 6.93 15.38
CA ALA A 149 22.12 7.72 16.39
C ALA A 149 22.99 7.89 17.64
N VAL A 150 23.57 6.81 18.16
CA VAL A 150 24.47 6.84 19.34
C VAL A 150 25.65 7.77 19.09
N PHE A 151 26.28 7.68 17.92
CA PHE A 151 27.43 8.53 17.59
C PHE A 151 27.03 10.01 17.44
N LEU A 152 25.84 10.33 16.93
CA LEU A 152 25.35 11.72 16.90
C LEU A 152 25.17 12.32 18.30
N PHE A 153 24.74 11.52 19.28
CA PHE A 153 24.63 11.97 20.67
C PHE A 153 26.00 12.11 21.34
N TYR A 154 26.98 11.29 20.95
CA TYR A 154 28.36 11.37 21.44
C TYR A 154 29.13 12.55 20.85
N ASN A 155 29.08 12.74 19.52
CA ASN A 155 29.79 13.78 18.80
C ASN A 155 28.98 14.26 17.59
N PHE A 156 28.12 15.25 17.80
CA PHE A 156 27.28 15.79 16.75
C PHE A 156 28.11 16.56 15.71
N THR A 157 27.87 16.26 14.43
CA THR A 157 28.29 17.11 13.32
C THR A 157 27.12 17.29 12.35
N TRP A 158 27.03 18.45 11.71
CA TRP A 158 25.95 18.73 10.76
C TRP A 158 25.95 17.77 9.57
N ILE A 159 27.13 17.43 9.04
CA ILE A 159 27.25 16.49 7.92
C ILE A 159 26.69 15.12 8.34
N HIS A 160 27.08 14.59 9.51
CA HIS A 160 26.55 13.33 9.99
C HIS A 160 25.06 13.41 10.28
N GLY A 161 24.57 14.51 10.86
CA GLY A 161 23.14 14.72 11.11
C GLY A 161 22.32 14.64 9.81
N VAL A 162 22.76 15.32 8.75
CA VAL A 162 22.12 15.28 7.43
C VAL A 162 22.20 13.89 6.80
N LEU A 163 23.35 13.22 6.85
CA LEU A 163 23.50 11.87 6.30
C LEU A 163 22.63 10.85 7.06
N HIS A 164 22.56 10.95 8.38
CA HIS A 164 21.68 10.15 9.21
C HIS A 164 20.22 10.36 8.82
N PHE A 165 19.81 11.62 8.67
CA PHE A 165 18.47 11.98 8.27
C PHE A 165 18.08 11.41 6.89
N VAL A 166 18.96 11.55 5.88
CA VAL A 166 18.74 10.96 4.55
C VAL A 166 18.58 9.44 4.63
N MET A 167 19.42 8.79 5.43
CA MET A 167 19.30 7.35 5.69
C MET A 167 17.96 7.00 6.36
N GLN A 168 17.53 7.71 7.42
CA GLN A 168 16.26 7.42 8.09
C GLN A 168 15.06 7.61 7.17
N ILE A 169 15.03 8.65 6.33
CA ILE A 169 13.93 8.82 5.36
C ILE A 169 13.84 7.61 4.42
N SER A 170 14.98 7.11 3.95
CA SER A 170 14.99 5.92 3.07
C SER A 170 14.46 4.66 3.77
N TYR A 171 14.55 4.60 5.10
CA TYR A 171 14.09 3.46 5.90
C TYR A 171 12.65 3.60 6.38
N MET A 172 12.14 4.82 6.53
CA MET A 172 10.86 5.12 7.18
C MET A 172 9.66 4.36 6.58
N GLY A 173 9.55 4.32 5.24
CA GLY A 173 8.48 3.58 4.56
C GLY A 173 8.58 2.07 4.81
N THR A 174 9.73 1.49 4.46
CA THR A 174 10.02 0.05 4.65
C THR A 174 9.80 -0.39 6.11
N TYR A 175 10.31 0.36 7.09
CA TYR A 175 10.13 0.05 8.51
C TYR A 175 8.66 0.16 8.94
N THR A 176 7.95 1.21 8.52
CA THR A 176 6.55 1.41 8.91
C THR A 176 5.68 0.25 8.45
N LEU A 177 5.88 -0.26 7.24
CA LEU A 177 5.12 -1.39 6.74
C LEU A 177 5.62 -2.74 7.28
N MET A 178 6.89 -2.86 7.66
CA MET A 178 7.35 -3.99 8.48
C MET A 178 6.64 -4.01 9.83
N MET A 179 6.48 -2.84 10.47
CA MET A 179 5.74 -2.70 11.72
C MET A 179 4.25 -2.93 11.56
N HIS A 180 3.66 -2.52 10.43
CA HIS A 180 2.27 -2.86 10.08
C HIS A 180 2.08 -4.39 10.05
N GLN A 181 2.99 -5.12 9.41
CA GLN A 181 2.96 -6.59 9.43
C GLN A 181 3.19 -7.15 10.84
N HIS A 182 4.15 -6.59 11.60
CA HIS A 182 4.44 -7.02 12.98
C HIS A 182 3.21 -6.92 13.89
N ILE A 183 2.49 -5.79 13.87
CA ILE A 183 1.36 -5.55 14.78
C ILE A 183 0.12 -6.36 14.42
N HIS A 184 -0.09 -6.66 13.13
CA HIS A 184 -1.17 -7.54 12.68
C HIS A 184 -0.81 -9.01 12.92
N MET A 185 0.35 -9.47 12.45
CA MET A 185 0.75 -10.89 12.53
C MET A 185 1.38 -11.31 13.87
N ARG A 186 1.49 -10.38 14.82
CA ARG A 186 2.03 -10.58 16.17
C ARG A 186 3.50 -11.02 16.15
N GLY A 187 4.31 -10.32 15.36
CA GLY A 187 5.74 -10.56 15.22
C GLY A 187 6.18 -10.99 13.81
N ILE A 188 7.45 -10.73 13.51
CA ILE A 188 8.08 -11.07 12.22
C ILE A 188 9.17 -12.15 12.37
N LEU A 189 9.71 -12.32 13.57
CA LEU A 189 10.70 -13.35 13.87
C LEU A 189 10.06 -14.64 14.40
N HIS A 190 10.80 -15.73 14.25
CA HIS A 190 10.45 -17.04 14.79
C HIS A 190 10.28 -16.96 16.31
N LYS A 191 9.37 -17.77 16.88
CA LYS A 191 9.02 -17.74 18.31
C LYS A 191 10.21 -17.90 19.26
N ARG A 192 11.28 -18.60 18.83
CA ARG A 192 12.54 -18.74 19.60
C ARG A 192 13.26 -17.41 19.83
N LEU A 193 12.98 -16.41 19.01
CA LEU A 193 13.50 -15.05 19.10
C LEU A 193 12.43 -14.06 19.61
N ALA A 194 11.35 -14.54 20.23
CA ALA A 194 10.23 -13.69 20.66
C ALA A 194 10.65 -12.52 21.57
N LEU A 195 11.70 -12.70 22.38
CA LEU A 195 12.25 -11.61 23.18
C LEU A 195 12.80 -10.48 22.30
N PHE A 196 13.61 -10.82 21.30
CA PHE A 196 14.15 -9.83 20.35
C PHE A 196 13.04 -9.19 19.52
N ASP A 197 12.10 -10.00 19.05
CA ASP A 197 10.93 -9.57 18.27
C ASP A 197 10.02 -8.60 19.05
N HIS A 198 9.95 -8.76 20.37
CA HIS A 198 9.20 -7.88 21.25
C HIS A 198 9.97 -6.58 21.60
N ILE A 199 11.30 -6.65 21.70
CA ILE A 199 12.12 -5.52 22.15
C ILE A 199 12.45 -4.55 21.02
N PHE A 200 12.72 -5.04 19.80
CA PHE A 200 13.24 -4.17 18.73
C PHE A 200 12.34 -2.96 18.45
N PRO A 201 10.99 -3.03 18.49
CA PRO A 201 10.15 -1.85 18.25
C PRO A 201 10.40 -0.74 19.27
N TYR A 202 10.67 -1.07 20.54
CA TYR A 202 10.95 -0.07 21.56
C TYR A 202 12.24 0.74 21.31
N ILE A 203 13.14 0.21 20.50
CA ILE A 203 14.39 0.90 20.11
C ILE A 203 14.23 1.57 18.74
N LEU A 204 13.65 0.86 17.76
CA LEU A 204 13.61 1.29 16.38
C LEU A 204 12.41 2.19 16.05
N ASP A 205 11.26 2.05 16.75
CA ASP A 205 10.08 2.89 16.52
C ASP A 205 10.41 4.39 16.62
N PRO A 206 11.04 4.88 17.71
CA PRO A 206 11.33 6.31 17.82
C PRO A 206 12.31 6.82 16.76
N LEU A 207 13.30 5.99 16.35
CA LEU A 207 14.26 6.34 15.30
C LEU A 207 13.59 6.55 13.94
N MET A 208 12.45 5.90 13.73
CA MET A 208 11.65 5.97 12.50
C MET A 208 10.47 6.94 12.63
N GLY A 209 10.38 7.67 13.76
CA GLY A 209 9.34 8.66 14.03
C GLY A 209 8.07 8.12 14.67
N HIS A 210 7.98 6.82 14.97
CA HIS A 210 6.84 6.25 15.67
C HIS A 210 6.92 6.59 17.16
N THR A 211 5.78 6.96 17.74
CA THR A 211 5.61 6.95 19.20
C THR A 211 5.31 5.53 19.66
N TRP A 212 5.84 5.14 20.83
CA TRP A 212 5.77 3.74 21.27
C TRP A 212 4.34 3.22 21.29
N ASN A 213 4.08 2.07 20.67
CA ASN A 213 2.77 1.40 20.62
C ASN A 213 1.58 2.22 20.08
N SER A 214 1.72 3.51 19.80
CA SER A 214 0.61 4.36 19.35
C SER A 214 0.10 3.93 18.00
N TYR A 215 0.99 3.48 17.11
CA TYR A 215 0.58 2.92 15.83
C TYR A 215 -0.30 1.68 16.00
N PHE A 216 0.01 0.78 16.94
CA PHE A 216 -0.87 -0.35 17.26
C PHE A 216 -2.24 0.09 17.80
N TYR A 217 -2.27 1.02 18.76
CA TYR A 217 -3.55 1.46 19.34
C TYR A 217 -4.41 2.23 18.33
N HIS A 218 -3.79 3.08 17.52
CA HIS A 218 -4.50 3.83 16.51
C HIS A 218 -4.94 2.95 15.34
N HIS A 219 -4.02 2.18 14.75
CA HIS A 219 -4.30 1.38 13.55
C HIS A 219 -5.19 0.17 13.86
N VAL A 220 -4.75 -0.70 14.78
CA VAL A 220 -5.40 -2.00 15.02
C VAL A 220 -6.58 -1.88 15.97
N LYS A 221 -6.47 -1.06 17.02
CA LYS A 221 -7.51 -0.97 18.07
C LYS A 221 -8.52 0.14 17.84
N HIS A 222 -8.38 0.94 16.79
CA HIS A 222 -9.24 2.06 16.49
C HIS A 222 -9.63 2.11 15.00
N HIS A 223 -8.69 2.40 14.08
CA HIS A 223 -8.96 2.60 12.66
C HIS A 223 -9.61 1.37 12.00
N HIS A 224 -9.05 0.17 12.19
CA HIS A 224 -9.64 -1.07 11.66
C HIS A 224 -11.01 -1.42 12.25
N ILE A 225 -11.31 -0.94 13.45
CA ILE A 225 -12.62 -1.17 14.07
C ILE A 225 -13.68 -0.25 13.48
N GLU A 226 -13.29 0.99 13.19
CA GLU A 226 -14.21 2.02 12.70
C GLU A 226 -14.25 2.10 11.16
N GLY A 227 -13.28 1.52 10.44
CA GLY A 227 -13.31 1.30 8.99
C GLY A 227 -13.36 2.57 8.15
N ASN A 228 -12.63 3.63 8.54
CA ASN A 228 -12.78 4.98 7.98
C ASN A 228 -14.21 5.58 8.12
N GLY A 229 -15.07 4.95 8.93
CA GLY A 229 -16.41 5.41 9.24
C GLY A 229 -16.44 6.64 10.16
N PRO A 230 -17.64 7.12 10.55
CA PRO A 230 -17.81 8.41 11.20
C PRO A 230 -17.17 8.54 12.58
N ASN A 231 -16.89 7.43 13.27
CA ASN A 231 -16.24 7.44 14.58
C ASN A 231 -14.71 7.27 14.48
N ASP A 232 -14.18 7.06 13.28
CA ASP A 232 -12.75 6.98 13.06
C ASP A 232 -12.12 8.38 13.18
N LEU A 233 -11.17 8.52 14.11
CA LEU A 233 -10.36 9.73 14.33
C LEU A 233 -9.52 10.11 13.11
N SER A 234 -9.18 9.17 12.23
CA SER A 234 -8.54 9.43 10.94
C SER A 234 -9.52 9.36 9.76
N SER A 235 -10.83 9.45 10.00
CA SER A 235 -11.84 9.42 8.93
C SER A 235 -11.68 10.57 7.94
N THR A 236 -11.80 10.26 6.66
CA THR A 236 -11.81 11.24 5.56
C THR A 236 -13.23 11.69 5.17
N ILE A 237 -14.29 11.04 5.63
CA ILE A 237 -15.64 11.16 5.03
C ILE A 237 -16.28 12.54 5.21
N ARG A 238 -15.92 13.27 6.28
CA ARG A 238 -16.41 14.63 6.54
C ARG A 238 -15.67 15.69 5.73
N TYR A 239 -14.61 15.30 5.03
CA TYR A 239 -13.77 16.20 4.28
C TYR A 239 -14.06 16.10 2.79
N GLN A 240 -14.02 17.26 2.12
CA GLN A 240 -13.87 17.32 0.68
C GLN A 240 -12.44 16.86 0.33
N ARG A 241 -12.32 15.68 -0.28
CA ARG A 241 -11.05 14.95 -0.39
C ARG A 241 -10.10 15.43 -1.49
N ASP A 242 -10.52 16.46 -2.23
CA ASP A 242 -9.72 17.19 -3.22
C ASP A 242 -9.57 18.69 -2.88
N SER A 243 -9.66 19.03 -1.58
CA SER A 243 -9.47 20.38 -1.04
C SER A 243 -8.23 20.45 -0.15
N LEU A 244 -7.29 21.33 -0.51
CA LEU A 244 -6.07 21.56 0.27
C LEU A 244 -6.36 22.04 1.69
N LEU A 245 -7.32 22.94 1.87
CA LEU A 245 -7.68 23.46 3.20
C LEU A 245 -8.20 22.35 4.11
N HIS A 246 -8.99 21.42 3.55
CA HIS A 246 -9.51 20.29 4.29
C HIS A 246 -8.42 19.28 4.64
N PHE A 247 -7.50 19.02 3.72
CA PHE A 247 -6.33 18.19 3.99
C PHE A 247 -5.44 18.78 5.10
N LEU A 248 -5.21 20.10 5.08
CA LEU A 248 -4.46 20.79 6.14
C LEU A 248 -5.18 20.74 7.49
N HIS A 249 -6.51 20.93 7.51
CA HIS A 249 -7.32 20.79 8.73
C HIS A 249 -7.26 19.36 9.28
N TYR A 250 -7.43 18.36 8.42
CA TYR A 250 -7.33 16.94 8.74
C TYR A 250 -5.96 16.58 9.33
N THR A 251 -4.89 16.95 8.63
CA THR A 251 -3.50 16.68 9.04
C THR A 251 -3.18 17.41 10.35
N GLY A 252 -3.52 18.70 10.45
CA GLY A 252 -3.27 19.50 11.64
C GLY A 252 -4.00 18.95 12.87
N ARG A 253 -5.27 18.55 12.73
CA ARG A 253 -6.03 17.95 13.82
C ARG A 253 -5.33 16.70 14.37
N PHE A 254 -4.96 15.78 13.49
CA PHE A 254 -4.24 14.57 13.90
C PHE A 254 -2.93 14.93 14.59
N PHE A 255 -2.14 15.82 13.99
CA PHE A 255 -0.81 16.16 14.47
C PHE A 255 -0.82 16.73 15.91
N PHE A 256 -1.77 17.61 16.21
CA PHE A 256 -1.83 18.31 17.49
C PHE A 256 -2.70 17.64 18.55
N PHE A 257 -3.73 16.88 18.16
CA PHE A 257 -4.75 16.40 19.12
C PHE A 257 -4.81 14.88 19.28
N ILE A 258 -4.19 14.07 18.40
CA ILE A 258 -4.38 12.62 18.46
C ILE A 258 -3.95 11.98 19.78
N TRP A 259 -2.90 12.53 20.42
CA TRP A 259 -2.40 12.06 21.71
C TRP A 259 -3.44 12.17 22.83
N ALA A 260 -4.44 13.06 22.69
CA ALA A 260 -5.55 13.22 23.62
C ALA A 260 -6.85 12.58 23.10
N GLU A 261 -7.15 12.73 21.80
CA GLU A 261 -8.38 12.22 21.19
C GLU A 261 -8.46 10.70 21.22
N LEU A 262 -7.36 9.98 21.00
CA LEU A 262 -7.34 8.52 20.97
C LEU A 262 -7.63 7.90 22.36
N PRO A 263 -6.96 8.32 23.46
CA PRO A 263 -7.35 7.91 24.80
C PRO A 263 -8.80 8.26 25.14
N TYR A 264 -9.25 9.48 24.79
CA TYR A 264 -10.62 9.92 25.04
C TYR A 264 -11.65 9.07 24.28
N TYR A 265 -11.37 8.72 23.03
CA TYR A 265 -12.18 7.77 22.25
C TYR A 265 -12.32 6.44 23.00
N PHE A 266 -11.23 5.86 23.50
CA PHE A 266 -11.30 4.61 24.25
C PHE A 266 -12.09 4.73 25.55
N LEU A 267 -11.97 5.85 26.29
CA LEU A 267 -12.79 6.10 27.48
C LEU A 267 -14.28 6.15 27.14
N ARG A 268 -14.67 6.88 26.08
CA ARG A 268 -16.06 6.97 25.62
C ARG A 268 -16.64 5.61 25.21
N LYS A 269 -15.81 4.71 24.68
CA LYS A 269 -16.20 3.34 24.32
C LYS A 269 -16.13 2.35 25.51
N GLY A 270 -15.91 2.83 26.74
CA GLY A 270 -15.81 2.00 27.95
C GLY A 270 -14.53 1.16 28.05
N ARG A 271 -13.50 1.45 27.25
CA ARG A 271 -12.25 0.69 27.16
C ARG A 271 -11.12 1.37 27.93
N ALA A 272 -11.31 1.61 29.23
CA ALA A 272 -10.38 2.37 30.07
C ALA A 272 -8.93 1.85 30.04
N SER A 273 -8.72 0.52 30.03
CA SER A 273 -7.36 -0.05 29.93
C SER A 273 -6.63 0.36 28.65
N LEU A 274 -7.32 0.40 27.50
CA LEU A 274 -6.72 0.87 26.24
C LEU A 274 -6.45 2.38 26.29
N ALA A 275 -7.35 3.15 26.89
CA ALA A 275 -7.16 4.59 27.05
C ALA A 275 -5.88 4.92 27.84
N PHE A 276 -5.73 4.31 29.02
CA PHE A 276 -4.55 4.55 29.86
C PHE A 276 -3.26 4.07 29.19
N LYS A 277 -3.28 2.93 28.49
CA LYS A 277 -2.11 2.45 27.74
C LYS A 277 -1.74 3.40 26.60
N ALA A 278 -2.70 3.83 25.78
CA ALA A 278 -2.44 4.76 24.68
C ALA A 278 -1.88 6.10 25.20
N ALA A 279 -2.47 6.65 26.27
CA ALA A 279 -1.98 7.88 26.91
C ALA A 279 -0.58 7.70 27.50
N PHE A 280 -0.35 6.59 28.21
CA PHE A 280 0.95 6.30 28.83
C PHE A 280 2.07 6.29 27.81
N TRP A 281 1.89 5.60 26.68
CA TRP A 281 2.97 5.48 25.70
C TRP A 281 3.24 6.77 24.93
N GLU A 282 2.19 7.53 24.55
CA GLU A 282 2.36 8.86 23.95
C GLU A 282 3.10 9.81 24.89
N LEU A 283 2.62 9.95 26.14
CA LEU A 283 3.21 10.86 27.11
C LEU A 283 4.63 10.44 27.51
N SER A 284 4.89 9.14 27.63
CA SER A 284 6.24 8.62 27.88
C SER A 284 7.19 8.96 26.73
N THR A 285 6.72 8.84 25.49
CA THR A 285 7.52 9.22 24.32
C THR A 285 7.86 10.71 24.37
N TYR A 286 6.89 11.58 24.62
CA TYR A 286 7.14 13.03 24.73
C TYR A 286 8.07 13.38 25.89
N ALA A 287 7.93 12.73 27.04
CA ALA A 287 8.85 12.90 28.16
C ALA A 287 10.28 12.50 27.77
N SER A 288 10.46 11.35 27.12
CA SER A 288 11.76 10.89 26.62
C SER A 288 12.36 11.85 25.60
N LEU A 289 11.58 12.32 24.62
CA LEU A 289 12.04 13.30 23.63
C LEU A 289 12.44 14.62 24.28
N TYR A 290 11.66 15.10 25.25
CA TYR A 290 12.01 16.30 26.01
C TYR A 290 13.33 16.11 26.77
N THR A 291 13.50 14.99 27.49
CA THR A 291 14.74 14.69 28.21
C THR A 291 15.94 14.60 27.27
N LEU A 292 15.83 13.90 26.14
CA LEU A 292 16.90 13.82 25.14
C LEU A 292 17.24 15.18 24.55
N TYR A 293 16.24 16.02 24.27
CA TYR A 293 16.43 17.37 23.79
C TYR A 293 17.19 18.25 24.80
N ARG A 294 16.95 18.06 26.10
CA ARG A 294 17.70 18.74 27.17
C ARG A 294 19.16 18.28 27.26
N ILE A 295 19.48 17.06 26.82
CA ILE A 295 20.84 16.50 26.80
C ILE A 295 21.60 16.99 25.56
N ASN A 296 21.04 16.78 24.37
CA ASN A 296 21.65 17.19 23.11
C ASN A 296 20.54 17.58 22.11
N PRO A 297 20.24 18.89 21.96
CA PRO A 297 19.12 19.33 21.12
C PRO A 297 19.39 19.07 19.64
N GLN A 298 20.63 19.25 19.15
CA GLN A 298 20.95 19.03 17.75
C GLN A 298 20.77 17.55 17.37
N ALA A 299 21.33 16.62 18.14
CA ALA A 299 21.17 15.19 17.90
C ALA A 299 19.69 14.77 17.98
N THR A 300 18.96 15.27 18.99
CA THR A 300 17.53 14.93 19.17
C THR A 300 16.66 15.40 18.00
N VAL A 301 16.96 16.57 17.43
CA VAL A 301 16.24 17.08 16.25
C VAL A 301 16.39 16.14 15.05
N PHE A 302 17.63 15.75 14.72
CA PHE A 302 17.90 14.92 13.55
C PHE A 302 17.50 13.45 13.74
N VAL A 303 17.68 12.91 14.94
CA VAL A 303 17.44 11.49 15.23
C VAL A 303 15.97 11.20 15.51
N PHE A 304 15.22 12.14 16.11
CA PHE A 304 13.87 11.84 16.60
C PHE A 304 12.80 12.85 16.17
N LEU A 305 13.02 14.16 16.32
CA LEU A 305 11.94 15.14 16.08
C LEU A 305 11.60 15.29 14.59
N ILE A 306 12.61 15.33 13.72
CA ILE A 306 12.38 15.36 12.27
C ILE A 306 11.70 14.06 11.78
N PRO A 307 12.19 12.84 12.13
CA PRO A 307 11.48 11.61 11.81
C PRO A 307 10.03 11.58 12.33
N LEU A 308 9.79 11.98 13.58
CA LEU A 308 8.44 12.04 14.16
C LEU A 308 7.53 12.96 13.33
N PHE A 309 8.03 14.13 12.95
CA PHE A 309 7.29 15.08 12.15
C PHE A 309 6.95 14.53 10.76
N LEU A 310 7.95 13.99 10.06
CA LEU A 310 7.77 13.47 8.71
C LEU A 310 6.91 12.22 8.67
N LEU A 311 7.08 11.31 9.62
CA LEU A 311 6.26 10.11 9.69
C LEU A 311 4.78 10.46 9.87
N ARG A 312 4.45 11.35 10.82
CA ARG A 312 3.06 11.78 11.03
C ARG A 312 2.48 12.41 9.76
N LEU A 313 3.24 13.28 9.10
CA LEU A 313 2.81 13.87 7.83
C LEU A 313 2.58 12.79 6.75
N GLY A 314 3.50 11.85 6.62
CA GLY A 314 3.42 10.73 5.68
C GLY A 314 2.23 9.82 5.94
N LEU A 315 1.98 9.43 7.19
CA LEU A 315 0.83 8.62 7.59
C LEU A 315 -0.50 9.31 7.26
N MET A 316 -0.61 10.63 7.50
CA MET A 316 -1.84 11.35 7.18
C MET A 316 -2.04 11.53 5.67
N ALA A 317 -0.97 11.82 4.92
CA ALA A 317 -1.03 11.87 3.47
C ALA A 317 -1.37 10.50 2.86
N GLY A 318 -0.90 9.41 3.47
CA GLY A 318 -1.15 8.03 3.05
C GLY A 318 -2.58 7.62 3.30
N ASN A 319 -3.07 7.79 4.53
CA ASN A 319 -4.46 7.51 4.88
C ASN A 319 -5.42 8.34 4.01
N TRP A 320 -5.09 9.61 3.73
CA TRP A 320 -5.89 10.43 2.83
C TRP A 320 -6.00 9.83 1.43
N GLY A 321 -4.87 9.39 0.84
CA GLY A 321 -4.86 8.75 -0.47
C GLY A 321 -5.57 7.40 -0.50
N GLN A 322 -5.37 6.59 0.54
CA GLN A 322 -5.99 5.28 0.74
C GLN A 322 -7.52 5.36 0.82
N HIS A 323 -8.04 6.42 1.44
CA HIS A 323 -9.47 6.62 1.70
C HIS A 323 -10.04 7.89 1.03
N ALA A 324 -9.48 8.31 -0.10
CA ALA A 324 -9.94 9.51 -0.81
C ALA A 324 -11.24 9.28 -1.59
N PHE A 325 -11.42 8.07 -2.12
CA PHE A 325 -12.51 7.71 -3.01
C PHE A 325 -13.51 6.81 -2.29
N VAL A 326 -14.33 7.42 -1.44
CA VAL A 326 -15.39 6.70 -0.73
C VAL A 326 -16.67 6.78 -1.55
N ASP A 327 -17.24 5.63 -1.86
CA ASP A 327 -18.46 5.55 -2.65
C ASP A 327 -19.64 6.22 -1.94
N ALA A 328 -20.42 7.01 -2.66
CA ALA A 328 -21.54 7.73 -2.07
C ALA A 328 -22.73 6.80 -1.75
N ASP A 329 -22.85 5.67 -2.44
CA ASP A 329 -24.01 4.78 -2.38
C ASP A 329 -23.82 3.71 -1.29
N GLU A 330 -22.63 3.13 -1.19
CA GLU A 330 -22.28 2.11 -0.17
C GLU A 330 -20.93 2.46 0.52
N PRO A 331 -20.90 3.53 1.33
CA PRO A 331 -19.66 4.03 1.93
C PRO A 331 -19.11 3.19 3.08
N ASP A 332 -19.87 2.21 3.59
CA ASP A 332 -19.49 1.31 4.68
C ASP A 332 -18.86 -0.01 4.20
N SER A 333 -18.85 -0.26 2.88
CA SER A 333 -18.21 -1.43 2.29
C SER A 333 -16.70 -1.20 2.13
N ASP A 334 -15.87 -2.10 2.66
CA ASP A 334 -14.41 -2.03 2.50
C ASP A 334 -13.98 -2.02 1.02
N TYR A 335 -14.75 -2.66 0.13
CA TYR A 335 -14.50 -2.61 -1.32
C TYR A 335 -14.66 -1.22 -1.94
N ARG A 336 -15.45 -0.35 -1.28
CA ARG A 336 -15.91 0.94 -1.80
C ARG A 336 -15.48 2.13 -0.95
N SER A 337 -14.88 1.88 0.22
CA SER A 337 -14.29 2.89 1.11
C SER A 337 -12.76 2.93 1.03
N SER A 338 -12.14 1.99 0.30
CA SER A 338 -10.69 1.86 0.10
C SER A 338 -10.36 1.58 -1.37
N ILE A 339 -9.09 1.69 -1.75
CA ILE A 339 -8.63 1.45 -3.13
C ILE A 339 -7.43 0.49 -3.18
N THR A 340 -7.29 -0.19 -4.31
CA THR A 340 -6.13 -1.05 -4.62
C THR A 340 -5.23 -0.38 -5.66
N LEU A 341 -3.92 -0.40 -5.44
CA LEU A 341 -2.87 0.09 -6.31
C LEU A 341 -1.98 -1.08 -6.73
N ILE A 342 -1.82 -1.27 -8.02
CA ILE A 342 -1.00 -2.31 -8.64
C ILE A 342 0.11 -1.60 -9.42
N ASP A 343 1.27 -2.22 -9.60
CA ASP A 343 2.38 -1.59 -10.31
C ASP A 343 2.78 -0.25 -9.69
N VAL A 344 3.12 -0.31 -8.40
CA VAL A 344 3.53 0.85 -7.62
C VAL A 344 4.76 0.52 -6.79
N ALA A 345 5.59 1.54 -6.55
CA ALA A 345 6.81 1.42 -5.76
C ALA A 345 6.53 0.87 -4.35
N SER A 346 5.42 1.27 -3.72
CA SER A 346 5.01 0.73 -2.42
C SER A 346 4.77 -0.78 -2.41
N ASN A 347 4.37 -1.41 -3.52
CA ASN A 347 4.24 -2.87 -3.53
C ASN A 347 5.59 -3.56 -3.44
N ARG A 348 6.62 -3.00 -4.09
CA ARG A 348 7.98 -3.54 -4.07
C ARG A 348 8.73 -3.22 -2.78
N HIS A 349 8.63 -1.99 -2.29
CA HIS A 349 9.44 -1.50 -1.16
C HIS A 349 8.70 -1.56 0.18
N CYS A 350 7.36 -1.55 0.17
CA CYS A 350 6.53 -1.47 1.36
C CYS A 350 5.60 -2.67 1.49
N PHE A 351 6.05 -3.86 1.06
CA PHE A 351 5.37 -5.14 1.29
C PHE A 351 3.92 -5.16 0.79
N ASN A 352 3.69 -4.92 -0.51
CA ASN A 352 2.36 -4.96 -1.12
C ASN A 352 1.31 -4.03 -0.47
N ASP A 353 1.75 -2.89 0.10
CA ASP A 353 0.85 -1.91 0.74
C ASP A 353 -0.24 -1.37 -0.19
N GLY A 354 0.01 -1.34 -1.51
CA GLY A 354 -0.97 -0.95 -2.51
C GLY A 354 -2.23 -1.82 -2.51
N TYR A 355 -2.22 -3.01 -1.93
CA TYR A 355 -3.41 -3.86 -1.79
C TYR A 355 -4.25 -3.50 -0.54
N HIS A 356 -4.48 -2.21 -0.28
CA HIS A 356 -5.16 -1.73 0.93
C HIS A 356 -6.60 -2.24 1.08
N THR A 357 -7.36 -2.38 -0.01
CA THR A 357 -8.68 -3.03 0.04
C THR A 357 -8.59 -4.47 0.53
N SER A 358 -7.60 -5.21 0.03
CA SER A 358 -7.35 -6.58 0.51
C SER A 358 -7.01 -6.56 2.01
N HIS A 359 -6.20 -5.60 2.45
CA HIS A 359 -5.85 -5.42 3.85
C HIS A 359 -7.06 -5.16 4.75
N HIS A 360 -7.96 -4.24 4.41
CA HIS A 360 -9.18 -3.99 5.20
C HIS A 360 -10.08 -5.24 5.30
N LEU A 361 -10.24 -5.98 4.21
CA LEU A 361 -11.04 -7.21 4.18
C LEU A 361 -10.49 -8.33 5.08
N ASN A 362 -9.17 -8.38 5.27
CA ASN A 362 -8.54 -9.30 6.22
C ASN A 362 -7.20 -8.71 6.70
N PRO A 363 -7.19 -7.99 7.84
CA PRO A 363 -5.99 -7.32 8.34
C PRO A 363 -4.87 -8.28 8.74
N MET A 364 -5.20 -9.55 9.00
CA MET A 364 -4.26 -10.60 9.37
C MET A 364 -3.62 -11.31 8.16
N ARG A 365 -4.01 -10.95 6.92
CA ARG A 365 -3.46 -11.55 5.71
C ARG A 365 -2.00 -11.14 5.56
N HIS A 366 -1.14 -12.13 5.34
CA HIS A 366 0.28 -11.91 5.06
C HIS A 366 0.43 -11.12 3.75
N TRP A 367 1.40 -10.20 3.70
CA TRP A 367 1.55 -9.27 2.59
C TRP A 367 1.68 -9.92 1.20
N ARG A 368 2.28 -11.10 1.10
CA ARG A 368 2.43 -11.81 -0.18
C ARG A 368 1.18 -12.50 -0.67
N GLU A 369 0.19 -12.66 0.20
CA GLU A 369 -1.09 -13.28 -0.13
C GLU A 369 -2.09 -12.27 -0.70
N HIS A 370 -1.82 -10.95 -0.61
CA HIS A 370 -2.73 -9.95 -1.16
C HIS A 370 -2.94 -10.07 -2.68
N PRO A 371 -1.90 -10.21 -3.52
CA PRO A 371 -2.07 -10.40 -4.96
C PRO A 371 -2.82 -11.71 -5.30
N VAL A 372 -2.53 -12.80 -4.59
CA VAL A 372 -3.22 -14.09 -4.74
C VAL A 372 -4.70 -13.95 -4.43
N SER A 373 -5.01 -13.33 -3.29
CA SER A 373 -6.39 -13.08 -2.85
C SER A 373 -7.13 -12.16 -3.83
N PHE A 374 -6.47 -11.12 -4.35
CA PHE A 374 -7.04 -10.22 -5.33
C PHE A 374 -7.46 -10.99 -6.59
N LEU A 375 -6.56 -11.80 -7.17
CA LEU A 375 -6.89 -12.59 -8.35
C LEU A 375 -8.08 -13.52 -8.09
N LYS A 376 -8.01 -14.34 -7.03
CA LYS A 376 -9.08 -15.28 -6.65
C LYS A 376 -10.45 -14.63 -6.50
N THR A 377 -10.48 -13.38 -6.05
CA THR A 377 -11.71 -12.62 -5.75
C THR A 377 -11.96 -11.48 -6.71
N LYS A 378 -11.27 -11.41 -7.85
CA LYS A 378 -11.38 -10.33 -8.84
C LYS A 378 -12.83 -10.10 -9.30
N HIS A 379 -13.61 -11.17 -9.43
CA HIS A 379 -15.04 -11.10 -9.74
C HIS A 379 -15.87 -10.39 -8.66
N ILE A 380 -15.49 -10.52 -7.38
CA ILE A 380 -16.14 -9.80 -6.27
C ILE A 380 -15.80 -8.32 -6.34
N TYR A 381 -14.53 -7.96 -6.54
CA TYR A 381 -14.10 -6.57 -6.76
C TYR A 381 -14.91 -5.92 -7.89
N ALA A 382 -15.09 -6.63 -9.01
CA ALA A 382 -15.90 -6.18 -10.13
C ALA A 382 -17.38 -5.98 -9.76
N SER A 383 -17.98 -6.94 -9.02
CA SER A 383 -19.38 -6.86 -8.59
C SER A 383 -19.64 -5.75 -7.56
N GLN A 384 -18.64 -5.44 -6.73
CA GLN A 384 -18.69 -4.41 -5.70
C GLN A 384 -18.25 -3.03 -6.21
N GLN A 385 -17.93 -2.92 -7.51
CA GLN A 385 -17.47 -1.67 -8.13
C GLN A 385 -16.22 -1.08 -7.45
N ALA A 386 -15.33 -1.94 -6.93
CA ALA A 386 -14.10 -1.50 -6.28
C ALA A 386 -13.20 -0.72 -7.24
N LEU A 387 -12.39 0.19 -6.70
CA LEU A 387 -11.45 0.98 -7.49
C LEU A 387 -10.05 0.37 -7.45
N VAL A 388 -9.51 0.13 -8.64
CA VAL A 388 -8.17 -0.41 -8.86
C VAL A 388 -7.40 0.56 -9.73
N PHE A 389 -6.22 0.98 -9.29
CA PHE A 389 -5.34 1.86 -10.04
C PHE A 389 -4.02 1.17 -10.36
N HIS A 390 -3.33 1.71 -11.36
CA HIS A 390 -1.95 1.35 -11.67
C HIS A 390 -1.07 2.59 -11.80
N ASP A 391 0.25 2.45 -11.60
CA ASP A 391 1.24 3.51 -11.85
C ASP A 391 0.95 4.83 -11.07
N ILE A 392 0.37 4.71 -9.87
CA ILE A 392 0.15 5.84 -8.96
C ILE A 392 0.10 5.40 -7.50
N ASP A 393 1.09 5.81 -6.71
CA ASP A 393 1.16 5.48 -5.28
C ASP A 393 0.22 6.37 -4.43
N TYR A 394 -0.04 6.00 -3.17
CA TYR A 394 -0.98 6.74 -2.30
C TYR A 394 -0.59 8.21 -2.09
N MET A 395 0.71 8.49 -1.94
CA MET A 395 1.19 9.88 -1.88
C MET A 395 0.86 10.66 -3.16
N MET A 396 1.03 10.02 -4.32
CA MET A 396 0.77 10.61 -5.62
C MET A 396 -0.73 10.78 -5.88
N VAL A 397 -1.57 9.87 -5.38
CA VAL A 397 -3.03 10.03 -5.34
C VAL A 397 -3.38 11.29 -4.55
N THR A 398 -2.85 11.44 -3.33
CA THR A 398 -3.06 12.64 -2.51
C THR A 398 -2.62 13.90 -3.24
N VAL A 399 -1.40 13.95 -3.79
CA VAL A 399 -0.92 15.13 -4.56
C VAL A 399 -1.81 15.42 -5.78
N SER A 400 -2.25 14.39 -6.50
CA SER A 400 -3.12 14.55 -7.68
C SER A 400 -4.49 15.12 -7.30
N LEU A 401 -5.04 14.71 -6.16
CA LEU A 401 -6.29 15.27 -5.63
C LEU A 401 -6.14 16.71 -5.20
N LEU A 402 -5.08 17.04 -4.46
CA LEU A 402 -4.82 18.41 -3.99
C LEU A 402 -4.56 19.39 -5.14
N THR A 403 -4.03 18.89 -6.26
CA THR A 403 -3.85 19.64 -7.52
C THR A 403 -5.02 19.50 -8.49
N LYS A 404 -6.09 18.77 -8.11
CA LYS A 404 -7.28 18.47 -8.93
C LYS A 404 -6.97 17.84 -10.28
N ASN A 405 -5.86 17.11 -10.40
CA ASN A 405 -5.47 16.39 -11.61
C ASN A 405 -6.24 15.07 -11.76
N TYR A 406 -7.56 15.18 -11.92
CA TYR A 406 -8.45 14.02 -12.13
C TYR A 406 -8.16 13.29 -13.45
N LYS A 407 -7.57 13.97 -14.42
CA LYS A 407 -7.16 13.35 -15.68
C LYS A 407 -6.12 12.26 -15.42
N ARG A 408 -5.04 12.56 -14.69
CA ARG A 408 -4.03 11.55 -14.31
C ARG A 408 -4.65 10.40 -13.50
N LEU A 409 -5.52 10.72 -12.54
CA LEU A 409 -6.21 9.70 -11.74
C LEU A 409 -7.06 8.75 -12.61
N ALA A 410 -7.79 9.30 -13.58
CA ALA A 410 -8.63 8.52 -14.49
C ALA A 410 -7.81 7.72 -15.53
N GLU A 411 -6.66 8.21 -15.95
CA GLU A 411 -5.69 7.48 -16.79
C GLU A 411 -5.10 6.28 -16.04
N CYS A 412 -4.80 6.44 -14.75
CA CYS A 412 -4.30 5.38 -13.87
C CYS A 412 -5.39 4.40 -13.41
N LEU A 413 -6.68 4.69 -13.61
CA LEU A 413 -7.75 3.78 -13.20
C LEU A 413 -7.79 2.56 -14.14
N VAL A 414 -7.63 1.37 -13.58
CA VAL A 414 -7.87 0.09 -14.25
C VAL A 414 -9.34 -0.26 -14.06
N PRO A 415 -10.21 -0.03 -15.06
CA PRO A 415 -11.63 -0.28 -14.88
C PRO A 415 -11.89 -1.79 -14.78
N ILE A 416 -12.78 -2.19 -13.88
CA ILE A 416 -13.20 -3.58 -13.70
C ILE A 416 -14.72 -3.72 -13.74
N GLY A 417 -15.22 -4.87 -14.20
CA GLY A 417 -16.66 -5.13 -14.29
C GLY A 417 -17.39 -4.09 -15.14
N SER A 418 -18.45 -3.49 -14.59
CA SER A 418 -19.24 -2.47 -15.30
C SER A 418 -18.47 -1.19 -15.62
N GLN A 419 -17.35 -0.93 -14.93
CA GLN A 419 -16.51 0.25 -15.17
C GLN A 419 -15.81 0.18 -16.54
N MET A 420 -15.68 -1.00 -17.15
CA MET A 420 -14.97 -1.20 -18.42
C MET A 420 -15.59 -0.41 -19.58
N SER A 421 -16.90 -0.19 -19.53
CA SER A 421 -17.63 0.61 -20.52
C SER A 421 -17.51 2.13 -20.31
N LEU A 422 -16.88 2.59 -19.22
CA LEU A 422 -16.73 4.02 -18.93
C LEU A 422 -15.65 4.66 -19.82
N ASN A 423 -16.02 5.74 -20.49
CA ASN A 423 -15.06 6.62 -21.16
C ASN A 423 -14.28 7.48 -20.14
N MET A 424 -13.28 8.21 -20.62
CA MET A 424 -12.38 8.97 -19.73
C MET A 424 -13.10 10.05 -18.92
N ASP A 425 -14.06 10.77 -19.51
CA ASP A 425 -14.81 11.81 -18.82
C ASP A 425 -15.74 11.22 -17.75
N GLU A 426 -16.31 10.04 -18.03
CA GLU A 426 -17.13 9.30 -17.06
C GLU A 426 -16.30 8.81 -15.87
N ARG A 427 -15.07 8.36 -16.10
CA ARG A 427 -14.13 8.01 -15.02
C ARG A 427 -13.77 9.23 -14.17
N VAL A 428 -13.48 10.37 -14.80
CA VAL A 428 -13.24 11.62 -14.08
C VAL A 428 -14.44 11.98 -13.20
N LYS A 429 -15.65 11.91 -13.74
CA LYS A 429 -16.89 12.17 -12.99
C LYS A 429 -17.11 11.18 -11.85
N LEU A 430 -16.82 9.89 -12.06
CA LEU A 430 -16.88 8.86 -11.02
C LEU A 430 -15.96 9.22 -9.85
N LEU A 431 -14.69 9.50 -10.14
CA LEU A 431 -13.69 9.86 -9.12
C LEU A 431 -14.06 11.16 -8.39
N GLN A 432 -14.53 12.18 -9.11
CA GLN A 432 -15.02 13.43 -8.53
C GLN A 432 -16.25 13.23 -7.63
N ARG A 433 -17.12 12.28 -7.94
CA ARG A 433 -18.26 11.92 -7.09
C ARG A 433 -17.78 11.32 -5.78
N HIS A 434 -16.80 10.42 -5.83
CA HIS A 434 -16.30 9.71 -4.65
C HIS A 434 -15.43 10.56 -3.73
N THR A 435 -14.93 11.72 -4.17
CA THR A 435 -14.16 12.63 -3.30
C THR A 435 -15.05 13.60 -2.50
N ARG A 436 -16.36 13.64 -2.76
CA ARG A 436 -17.31 14.57 -2.12
C ARG A 436 -17.54 14.26 -0.65
N ARG A 437 -17.36 15.27 0.21
CA ARG A 437 -17.72 15.14 1.64
C ARG A 437 -19.16 14.67 1.81
N PHE A 438 -19.39 13.89 2.86
CA PHE A 438 -20.72 13.52 3.29
C PHE A 438 -21.29 14.58 4.25
N SER A 439 -22.58 14.87 4.14
CA SER A 439 -23.30 15.64 5.18
C SER A 439 -23.54 14.78 6.43
N GLU A 440 -23.83 15.41 7.57
CA GLU A 440 -24.16 14.66 8.80
C GLU A 440 -25.47 13.86 8.64
N GLU A 441 -26.41 14.33 7.83
CA GLU A 441 -27.62 13.59 7.46
C GLU A 441 -27.29 12.34 6.65
N GLU A 442 -26.41 12.46 5.65
CA GLU A 442 -25.96 11.30 4.86
C GLU A 442 -25.21 10.29 5.73
N ILE A 443 -24.36 10.77 6.64
CA ILE A 443 -23.63 9.89 7.57
C ILE A 443 -24.61 9.11 8.44
N LYS A 444 -25.59 9.78 9.05
CA LYS A 444 -26.61 9.13 9.89
C LYS A 444 -27.42 8.09 9.10
N GLN A 445 -27.80 8.40 7.87
CA GLN A 445 -28.57 7.50 7.02
C GLN A 445 -27.76 6.28 6.56
N LYS A 446 -26.51 6.49 6.12
CA LYS A 446 -25.72 5.47 5.43
C LYS A 446 -24.93 4.57 6.40
N PHE A 447 -24.40 5.11 7.49
CA PHE A 447 -23.55 4.35 8.42
C PHE A 447 -24.30 3.73 9.60
N LYS A 448 -25.64 3.82 9.64
CA LYS A 448 -26.50 3.30 10.72
C LYS A 448 -25.90 3.55 12.11
N THR A 449 -25.37 4.76 12.31
CA THR A 449 -24.66 5.08 13.55
C THR A 449 -25.72 5.25 14.65
N PRO A 450 -25.68 4.45 15.73
CA PRO A 450 -26.63 4.59 16.84
C PRO A 450 -26.53 5.95 17.52
#